data_AF-A0A7S2FYJ9-F1
#
_entry.id   AF-A0A7S2FYJ9-F1
#
_cell.length_a   1.000
_cell.length_b   1.000
_cell.length_c   1.000
_cell.angle_alpha   90.00
_cell.angle_beta   90.00
_cell.angle_gamma   90.00
#
_symmetry.space_group_name_H-M   'P 1'
#
loop_
_entity.id
_entity.type
_entity.pdbx_description
1 polymer ?
#
loop_
_entity_poly.entity_id
_entity_poly.type
_entity_poly.pdbx_seq_one_letter_code
_entity_poly.pdbx_strand_id
1 'polypeptide(L)'
;EGAVVRQTCELSSPIIRLVPLDEIVDIKAKCYSNHPASHCIPRFRLADGSGWVSERLNREPPEDVPVLALQSALEPTDLDDGPNGSGGGGGGDGEGDDGE
;
A
#
# COMPACT_ATOMS: atom_id res chain seq x y z
N GLU A 1 -8.27 16.91 15.93
CA GLU A 1 -7.77 17.66 14.76
C GLU A 1 -7.95 16.79 13.52
N GLY A 2 -8.04 17.40 12.33
CA GLY A 2 -8.12 16.66 11.06
C GLY A 2 -6.80 16.01 10.65
N ALA A 3 -6.80 15.23 9.57
CA ALA A 3 -5.60 14.57 9.06
C ALA A 3 -4.89 15.41 7.97
N VAL A 4 -3.57 15.48 8.04
CA VAL A 4 -2.74 16.19 7.05
C VAL A 4 -2.41 15.26 5.89
N VAL A 5 -2.69 15.70 4.67
CA VAL A 5 -2.30 14.98 3.44
C VAL A 5 -1.02 15.58 2.87
N ARG A 6 -0.05 14.72 2.62
CA ARG A 6 1.23 15.06 2.01
C ARG A 6 1.36 14.50 0.60
N GLN A 7 2.15 15.18 -0.22
CA GLN A 7 2.38 14.80 -1.61
C GLN A 7 3.03 13.41 -1.74
N THR A 8 3.95 13.07 -0.83
CA THR A 8 4.67 11.79 -0.79
C THR A 8 4.59 11.18 0.62
N CYS A 9 5.08 9.94 0.78
CA CYS A 9 5.07 9.24 2.06
C CYS A 9 6.02 9.83 3.12
N GLU A 10 6.91 10.74 2.73
CA GLU A 10 7.89 11.34 3.63
C GLU A 10 7.28 12.48 4.46
N LEU A 11 7.66 12.58 5.74
CA LEU A 11 7.17 13.63 6.63
C LEU A 11 7.63 15.02 6.20
N SER A 12 8.79 15.13 5.54
CA SER A 12 9.31 16.38 4.97
C SER A 12 8.58 16.82 3.69
N SER A 13 7.73 15.98 3.13
CA SER A 13 7.00 16.26 1.90
C SER A 13 5.98 17.39 2.09
N PRO A 14 5.74 18.24 1.08
CA PRO A 14 4.76 19.32 1.18
C PRO A 14 3.37 18.83 1.60
N ILE A 15 2.71 19.63 2.45
CA ILE A 15 1.30 19.48 2.77
C ILE A 15 0.49 20.02 1.60
N ILE A 16 -0.44 19.24 1.10
CA ILE A 16 -1.24 19.57 -0.09
C ILE A 16 -2.71 19.80 0.24
N ARG A 17 -3.24 19.14 1.26
CA ARG A 17 -4.61 19.33 1.75
C ARG A 17 -4.75 18.90 3.22
N LEU A 18 -5.85 19.32 3.82
CA LEU A 18 -6.30 18.87 5.14
C LEU A 18 -7.60 18.08 4.95
N VAL A 19 -7.68 16.91 5.59
CA VAL A 19 -8.92 16.15 5.76
C VAL A 19 -9.58 16.64 7.06
N PRO A 20 -10.79 17.18 7.03
CA PRO A 20 -11.55 17.53 8.23
C PRO A 20 -11.75 16.35 9.19
N LEU A 21 -12.05 16.66 10.45
CA LEU A 21 -12.52 15.64 11.39
C LEU A 21 -13.83 15.03 10.88
N ASP A 22 -14.04 13.75 11.15
CA ASP A 22 -15.23 12.96 10.77
C ASP A 22 -15.42 12.75 9.24
N GLU A 23 -14.50 13.21 8.39
CA GLU A 23 -14.49 12.86 6.97
C GLU A 23 -13.97 11.42 6.78
N ILE A 24 -14.71 10.63 6.01
CA ILE A 24 -14.37 9.24 5.67
C ILE A 24 -13.56 9.26 4.38
N VAL A 25 -12.43 8.56 4.38
CA VAL A 25 -11.55 8.44 3.22
C VAL A 25 -11.24 6.99 2.91
N ASP A 26 -11.19 6.65 1.63
CA ASP A 26 -10.79 5.33 1.18
C ASP A 26 -9.27 5.21 1.11
N ILE A 27 -8.74 4.12 1.66
CA ILE A 27 -7.30 3.83 1.66
C ILE A 27 -7.01 2.74 0.65
N LYS A 28 -6.07 3.01 -0.27
CA LYS A 28 -5.64 2.06 -1.31
C LYS A 28 -4.38 1.28 -0.94
N ALA A 29 -3.49 1.88 -0.17
CA ALA A 29 -2.21 1.25 0.16
C ALA A 29 -1.66 1.74 1.50
N LYS A 30 -0.83 0.92 2.12
CA LYS A 30 -0.02 1.27 3.29
C LYS A 30 1.46 1.17 2.93
N CYS A 31 2.25 2.13 3.38
CA CYS A 31 3.70 2.05 3.37
C CYS A 31 4.27 2.61 4.67
N TYR A 32 5.60 2.63 4.77
CA TYR A 32 6.33 3.22 5.89
C TYR A 32 7.25 4.31 5.33
N SER A 33 7.44 5.39 6.08
CA SER A 33 8.44 6.41 5.71
C SER A 33 9.84 5.79 5.75
N ASN A 34 10.67 6.07 4.74
CA ASN A 34 11.99 5.45 4.62
C ASN A 34 13.08 6.22 5.35
N HIS A 35 12.84 7.49 5.70
CA HIS A 35 13.88 8.30 6.32
C HIS A 35 14.17 7.84 7.77
N PRO A 36 15.45 7.64 8.16
CA PRO A 36 15.82 7.10 9.47
C PRO A 36 15.37 7.98 10.64
N ALA A 37 15.30 9.30 10.44
CA ALA A 37 14.77 10.23 11.44
C ALA A 37 13.24 10.17 11.63
N SER A 38 12.52 9.51 10.71
CA SER A 38 11.06 9.41 10.73
C SER A 38 10.57 8.11 11.37
N HIS A 39 11.43 7.37 12.06
CA HIS A 39 11.08 6.20 12.89
C HIS A 39 10.14 5.17 12.21
N CYS A 40 10.21 5.00 10.89
CA CYS A 40 9.33 4.12 10.13
C CYS A 40 7.83 4.38 10.42
N ILE A 41 7.38 5.64 10.31
CA ILE A 41 5.98 6.00 10.52
C ILE A 41 5.08 5.33 9.46
N PRO A 42 3.96 4.69 9.85
CA PRO A 42 2.98 4.17 8.91
C PRO A 42 2.26 5.29 8.16
N ARG A 43 2.13 5.11 6.85
CA ARG A 43 1.51 6.04 5.91
C ARG A 43 0.47 5.32 5.07
N PHE A 44 -0.64 5.98 4.83
CA PHE A 44 -1.76 5.46 4.07
C PHE A 44 -2.00 6.33 2.83
N ARG A 45 -2.06 5.69 1.67
CA ARG A 45 -2.34 6.35 0.40
C ARG A 45 -3.84 6.44 0.20
N LEU A 46 -4.33 7.65 -0.07
CA LEU A 46 -5.73 7.88 -0.42
C LEU A 46 -6.05 7.23 -1.78
N ALA A 47 -7.23 6.62 -1.90
CA ALA A 47 -7.62 5.88 -3.09
C ALA A 47 -7.82 6.77 -4.33
N ASP A 48 -8.20 8.03 -4.12
CA ASP A 48 -8.27 9.08 -5.13
C ASP A 48 -6.89 9.48 -5.70
N GLY A 49 -5.80 9.00 -5.11
CA GLY A 49 -4.44 9.30 -5.50
C GLY A 49 -3.97 10.70 -5.08
N SER A 50 -4.76 11.44 -4.29
CA SER A 50 -4.46 12.82 -3.91
C SER A 50 -3.21 12.90 -3.04
N GLY A 51 -2.93 11.90 -2.20
CA GLY A 51 -1.68 11.87 -1.44
C GLY A 51 -1.65 10.84 -0.31
N TRP A 52 -0.89 11.17 0.74
CA TRP A 52 -0.57 10.30 1.85
C TRP A 52 -0.94 10.94 3.19
N VAL A 53 -1.58 10.16 4.06
CA VAL A 53 -1.91 10.53 5.45
C VAL A 53 -1.18 9.61 6.41
N SER A 54 -0.91 10.07 7.63
CA SER A 54 -0.38 9.24 8.71
C SER A 54 -1.46 8.88 9.71
N GLU A 55 -1.27 7.78 10.42
CA GLU A 55 -2.15 7.34 11.50
C GLU A 55 -2.24 8.35 12.64
N ARG A 56 -1.15 9.10 12.86
CA ARG A 56 -0.96 10.06 13.94
C ARG A 56 -0.51 11.42 13.41
N LEU A 57 -0.55 12.45 14.25
CA LEU A 57 -0.05 13.79 13.92
C LEU A 57 1.47 13.83 13.70
N ASN A 58 2.24 12.93 14.33
CA ASN A 58 3.71 12.91 14.34
C ASN A 58 4.29 14.23 14.88
N ARG A 59 3.73 14.74 15.97
CA ARG A 59 4.29 15.85 16.76
C ARG A 59 5.10 15.28 17.94
N GLU A 60 5.76 16.14 18.71
CA GLU A 60 6.41 15.68 19.95
C GLU A 60 5.34 15.31 20.99
N PRO A 61 5.58 14.29 21.84
CA PRO A 61 4.70 14.01 22.97
C PRO A 61 4.51 15.25 23.85
N PRO A 62 3.28 15.54 24.33
CA PRO A 62 2.08 14.68 24.30
C PRO A 62 1.17 14.90 23.07
N GLU A 63 1.58 15.70 22.10
CA GLU A 63 0.73 16.14 20.99
C GLU A 63 0.63 15.11 19.85
N ASP A 64 1.41 14.02 19.91
CA ASP A 64 1.28 12.91 18.98
C ASP A 64 0.03 12.07 19.26
N VAL A 65 -1.11 12.53 18.75
CA VAL A 65 -2.41 11.87 18.92
C VAL A 65 -2.84 11.14 17.64
N PRO A 66 -3.62 10.05 17.74
CA PRO A 66 -4.21 9.39 16.58
C PRO A 66 -5.18 10.33 15.85
N VAL A 67 -5.14 10.29 14.51
CA VAL A 67 -6.01 11.10 13.63
C VAL A 67 -6.80 10.27 12.63
N LEU A 68 -6.55 8.96 12.57
CA LEU A 68 -7.32 8.02 11.77
C LEU A 68 -7.91 6.94 12.67
N ALA A 69 -9.11 6.51 12.35
CA ALA A 69 -9.77 5.35 12.92
C ALA A 69 -10.29 4.48 11.78
N LEU A 70 -10.10 3.16 11.87
CA LEU A 70 -10.65 2.22 10.90
C LEU A 70 -12.17 2.19 11.05
N GLN A 71 -12.88 2.47 9.96
CA GLN A 71 -14.35 2.36 9.93
C GLN A 71 -14.82 1.01 9.39
N SER A 72 -14.28 0.57 8.25
CA SER A 72 -14.59 -0.71 7.63
C SER A 72 -13.41 -1.22 6.82
N ALA A 73 -13.26 -2.54 6.73
CA ALA A 73 -12.33 -3.19 5.81
C ALA A 73 -13.13 -3.85 4.69
N LEU A 74 -12.68 -3.67 3.45
CA LEU A 74 -13.17 -4.50 2.35
C LEU A 74 -12.55 -5.89 2.50
N GLU A 75 -13.36 -6.93 2.31
CA GLU A 75 -12.83 -8.29 2.23
C GLU A 75 -11.86 -8.36 1.04
N PRO A 76 -10.70 -9.04 1.20
CA PRO A 76 -9.83 -9.28 0.08
C PRO A 76 -10.60 -10.11 -0.93
N THR A 77 -10.98 -9.51 -2.05
CA THR A 77 -11.48 -10.28 -3.18
C THR A 77 -10.34 -11.18 -3.61
N ASP A 78 -10.51 -12.50 -3.49
CA ASP A 78 -9.60 -13.48 -4.07
C ASP A 78 -9.32 -13.03 -5.50
N LEU A 79 -8.09 -12.55 -5.73
CA LEU A 79 -7.64 -12.21 -7.06
C LEU A 79 -7.77 -13.51 -7.85
N ASP A 80 -8.69 -13.52 -8.81
CA ASP A 80 -8.85 -14.56 -9.82
C ASP A 80 -7.45 -14.97 -10.30
N ASP A 81 -6.94 -16.07 -9.74
CA ASP A 81 -5.74 -16.76 -10.22
C ASP A 81 -6.19 -17.35 -11.56
N GLY A 82 -6.09 -16.50 -12.59
CA GLY A 82 -6.47 -16.84 -13.95
C GLY A 82 -5.92 -18.22 -14.29
N PRO A 83 -6.66 -19.01 -15.08
CA PRO A 83 -6.47 -20.45 -15.15
C PRO A 83 -5.01 -20.77 -15.40
N ASN A 84 -4.37 -21.37 -14.39
CA ASN A 84 -3.13 -22.10 -14.52
C ASN A 84 -3.38 -23.22 -15.54
N GLY A 85 -3.20 -22.88 -16.82
CA GLY A 85 -3.38 -23.76 -17.96
C GLY A 85 -2.30 -24.82 -17.97
N SER A 86 -2.57 -25.91 -17.27
CA SER A 86 -2.52 -27.28 -17.75
C SER A 86 -1.41 -27.69 -18.75
N GLY A 87 -0.60 -28.65 -18.31
CA GLY A 87 -0.04 -29.73 -19.14
C GLY A 87 1.39 -29.49 -19.63
N GLY A 88 2.42 -30.21 -19.23
CA GLY A 88 2.43 -31.59 -18.73
C GLY A 88 2.13 -32.56 -19.87
N GLY A 89 3.15 -32.99 -20.61
CA GLY A 89 3.05 -34.15 -21.51
C GLY A 89 4.06 -34.18 -22.66
N GLY A 90 4.86 -35.25 -22.72
CA GLY A 90 5.53 -35.66 -23.95
C GLY A 90 7.04 -35.87 -23.81
N GLY A 91 7.44 -36.91 -23.07
CA GLY A 91 8.72 -37.57 -23.35
C GLY A 91 8.69 -38.13 -24.77
N GLY A 92 9.81 -37.93 -25.47
CA GLY A 92 10.04 -38.44 -26.82
C GLY A 92 11.51 -38.80 -26.94
N ASP A 93 11.87 -39.92 -26.33
CA ASP A 93 13.05 -40.73 -26.62
C ASP A 93 12.99 -41.19 -28.08
N GLY A 94 13.66 -40.45 -28.95
CA GLY A 94 13.93 -40.85 -30.33
C GLY A 94 15.34 -41.44 -30.43
N GLU A 95 15.42 -42.77 -30.39
CA GLU A 95 16.54 -43.56 -30.91
C GLU A 95 16.65 -43.40 -32.44
N GLY A 96 17.89 -43.39 -32.95
CA GLY A 96 18.25 -43.79 -34.30
C GLY A 96 18.65 -42.66 -35.25
N ASP A 97 19.92 -42.64 -35.67
CA ASP A 97 20.31 -43.18 -36.99
C ASP A 97 21.81 -42.92 -37.23
N ASP A 98 22.58 -44.01 -37.32
CA ASP A 98 23.96 -44.03 -37.77
C ASP A 98 23.94 -44.20 -39.30
N GLY A 99 24.35 -43.18 -40.06
CA GLY A 99 24.28 -43.23 -41.52
C GLY A 99 25.28 -42.32 -42.23
N GLU A 100 26.41 -42.93 -42.63
CA GLU A 100 27.47 -42.54 -43.59
C GLU A 100 28.34 -41.29 -43.36
#